data_AF-A0A847IS73-F1
#
_entry.id   AF-A0A847IS73-F1
#
_cell.length_a   1.000
_cell.length_b   1.000
_cell.length_c   1.000
_cell.angle_alpha   90.00
_cell.angle_beta   90.00
_cell.angle_gamma   90.00
#
_symmetry.space_group_name_H-M   'P 1'
#
loop_
_entity.id
_entity.type
_entity.pdbx_description
1 polymer ?
#
loop_
_entity_poly.entity_id
_entity_poly.type
_entity_poly.pdbx_seq_one_letter_code
_entity_poly.pdbx_strand_id
1 'polypeptide(L)'
;MNDIILSGLLNLFALFGALAGIDKERAARLIAAYLDQHFGVRRRETYLGLYRDLTDLYEMSPDLDKDKIIESVCEGLRKNIESSEQSLLLLRFMEFSAINREGFLKQEDLFYKVAAHFNVTGEELMHFKAFVLDGETDRVRSF
;
A
#
# COMPACT_ATOMS: atom_id res chain seq x y z
N MET A 1 6.63 15.92 -9.13
CA MET A 1 5.75 14.77 -8.86
C MET A 1 4.33 15.15 -9.26
N ASN A 2 3.58 14.25 -9.92
CA ASN A 2 2.20 14.51 -10.34
C ASN A 2 1.23 14.22 -9.19
N ASP A 3 0.30 15.14 -8.88
CA ASP A 3 -0.72 14.96 -7.84
C ASP A 3 -1.57 13.69 -8.05
N ILE A 4 -1.68 13.22 -9.30
CA ILE A 4 -2.34 11.96 -9.66
C ILE A 4 -1.65 10.75 -9.03
N ILE A 5 -0.31 10.69 -9.08
CA ILE A 5 0.46 9.57 -8.50
C ILE A 5 0.29 9.56 -7.00
N LEU A 6 0.38 10.73 -6.38
CA LEU A 6 0.30 10.87 -4.94
C LEU A 6 -1.10 10.53 -4.40
N SER A 7 -2.14 10.96 -5.11
CA SER A 7 -3.53 10.61 -4.80
C SER A 7 -3.77 9.09 -4.92
N GLY A 8 -3.30 8.46 -6.00
CA GLY A 8 -3.42 7.01 -6.17
C GLY A 8 -2.68 6.23 -5.08
N LEU A 9 -1.50 6.68 -4.69
CA LEU A 9 -0.71 6.09 -3.62
C LEU A 9 -1.41 6.20 -2.26
N LEU A 10 -1.96 7.37 -1.93
CA LEU A 10 -2.73 7.57 -0.69
C LEU A 10 -4.01 6.76 -0.66
N ASN A 11 -4.65 6.56 -1.82
CA ASN A 11 -5.82 5.71 -1.96
C ASN A 11 -5.52 4.26 -1.58
N LEU A 12 -4.42 3.69 -2.11
CA LEU A 12 -4.00 2.34 -1.73
C LEU A 12 -3.60 2.28 -0.25
N PHE A 13 -2.86 3.25 0.29
CA PHE A 13 -2.54 3.28 1.72
C PHE A 13 -3.79 3.30 2.61
N ALA A 14 -4.80 4.10 2.25
CA ALA A 14 -6.08 4.15 2.96
C ALA A 14 -6.83 2.81 2.88
N LEU A 15 -6.90 2.21 1.70
CA LEU A 15 -7.57 0.92 1.49
C LEU A 15 -6.88 -0.20 2.30
N PHE A 16 -5.56 -0.33 2.18
CA PHE A 16 -4.77 -1.31 2.92
C PHE A 16 -4.83 -1.09 4.43
N GLY A 17 -4.81 0.18 4.88
CA GLY A 17 -4.93 0.55 6.29
C GLY A 17 -6.26 0.16 6.89
N ALA A 18 -7.36 0.49 6.20
CA ALA A 18 -8.72 0.16 6.62
C ALA A 18 -8.93 -1.36 6.67
N LEU A 19 -8.48 -2.09 5.64
CA LEU A 19 -8.66 -3.54 5.55
C LEU A 19 -7.80 -4.33 6.54
N ALA A 20 -6.58 -3.85 6.82
CA ALA A 20 -5.72 -4.43 7.84
C ALA A 20 -6.10 -3.97 9.26
N GLY A 21 -7.04 -3.03 9.42
CA GLY A 21 -7.45 -2.50 10.73
C GLY A 21 -6.29 -1.83 11.48
N ILE A 22 -5.53 -0.98 10.77
CA ILE A 22 -4.40 -0.25 11.36
C ILE A 22 -4.93 1.01 12.07
N ASP A 23 -4.38 1.31 13.25
CA ASP A 23 -4.65 2.57 13.96
C ASP A 23 -4.35 3.78 13.05
N LYS A 24 -5.34 4.65 12.86
CA LYS A 24 -5.27 5.79 11.92
C LYS A 24 -4.14 6.76 12.23
N GLU A 25 -3.90 7.04 13.50
CA GLU A 25 -2.83 7.95 13.90
C GLU A 25 -1.45 7.34 13.71
N ARG A 26 -1.29 6.04 13.99
CA ARG A 26 -0.07 5.30 13.66
C ARG A 26 0.18 5.26 12.17
N ALA A 27 -0.84 4.96 11.38
CA ALA A 27 -0.76 4.95 9.92
C ALA A 27 -0.39 6.32 9.36
N ALA A 28 -1.04 7.39 9.82
CA ALA A 28 -0.76 8.76 9.40
C ALA A 28 0.69 9.16 9.65
N ARG A 29 1.28 8.79 10.80
CA ARG A 29 2.71 9.05 11.08
C ARG A 29 3.65 8.36 10.11
N LEU A 30 3.35 7.12 9.72
CA LEU A 30 4.19 6.36 8.79
C LEU A 30 4.05 6.85 7.36
N ILE A 31 2.83 7.19 6.95
CA ILE A 31 2.59 7.82 5.66
C ILE A 31 3.30 9.17 5.60
N ALA A 32 3.23 9.98 6.66
CA ALA A 32 3.97 11.24 6.73
C ALA A 32 5.48 11.04 6.53
N ALA A 33 6.08 10.08 7.24
CA ALA A 33 7.50 9.76 7.10
C ALA A 33 7.85 9.28 5.68
N TYR A 34 7.02 8.41 5.10
CA TYR A 34 7.18 7.91 3.73
C TYR A 34 7.11 9.05 2.71
N LEU A 35 6.13 9.94 2.85
CA LEU A 35 5.96 11.11 1.99
C LEU A 35 7.15 12.07 2.08
N ASP A 36 7.63 12.33 3.29
CA ASP A 36 8.78 13.21 3.50
C ASP A 36 10.05 12.63 2.85
N GLN A 37 10.30 11.33 3.05
CA GLN A 37 11.50 10.65 2.58
C GLN A 37 11.53 10.50 1.05
N HIS A 38 10.39 10.21 0.43
CA HIS A 38 10.34 9.87 -1.00
C HIS A 38 9.90 11.03 -1.90
N PHE A 39 9.15 12.00 -1.37
CA PHE A 39 8.48 13.01 -2.19
C PHE A 39 8.80 14.45 -1.80
N GLY A 40 9.47 14.69 -0.67
CA GLY A 40 9.86 16.05 -0.23
C GLY A 40 8.66 17.00 -0.13
N VAL A 41 7.54 16.51 0.39
CA VAL A 41 6.23 17.14 0.25
C VAL A 41 6.09 18.43 1.06
N ARG A 42 5.78 19.54 0.39
CA ARG A 42 5.54 20.85 1.03
C ARG A 42 4.15 21.00 1.67
N ARG A 43 3.18 20.16 1.29
CA ARG A 43 1.76 20.22 1.72
C ARG A 43 1.31 18.95 2.46
N ARG A 44 2.13 18.47 3.39
CA ARG A 44 1.90 17.22 4.15
C ARG A 44 0.48 17.12 4.70
N GLU A 45 0.00 18.17 5.36
CA GLU A 45 -1.32 18.18 6.00
C GLU A 45 -2.47 17.95 5.01
N THR A 46 -2.36 18.44 3.78
CA THR A 46 -3.37 18.20 2.74
C THR A 46 -3.46 16.72 2.38
N TYR A 47 -2.32 16.07 2.22
CA TYR A 47 -2.27 14.64 1.85
C TYR A 47 -2.65 13.72 3.02
N LEU A 48 -2.30 14.10 4.25
CA LEU A 48 -2.77 13.38 5.43
C LEU A 48 -4.28 13.56 5.64
N GLY A 49 -4.82 14.74 5.33
CA GLY A 49 -6.27 14.96 5.28
C GLY A 49 -6.95 14.02 4.28
N LEU A 50 -6.46 14.00 3.04
CA LEU A 50 -6.97 13.08 2.01
C LEU A 50 -6.89 11.61 2.44
N TYR A 51 -5.78 11.19 3.06
CA TYR A 51 -5.66 9.84 3.58
C TYR A 51 -6.73 9.51 4.63
N ARG A 52 -6.98 10.42 5.58
CA ARG A 52 -8.00 10.22 6.63
C ARG A 52 -9.39 10.12 6.01
N ASP A 53 -9.73 11.02 5.10
CA ASP A 53 -11.03 11.04 4.41
C ASP A 53 -11.27 9.74 3.63
N LEU A 54 -10.24 9.24 2.94
CA LEU A 54 -10.31 7.96 2.21
C LEU A 54 -10.43 6.77 3.15
N THR A 55 -9.73 6.79 4.28
CA THR A 55 -9.81 5.72 5.28
C THR A 55 -11.22 5.65 5.88
N ASP A 56 -11.79 6.81 6.23
CA ASP A 56 -13.17 6.90 6.71
C ASP A 56 -14.16 6.37 5.66
N LEU A 57 -13.98 6.73 4.39
CA LEU A 57 -14.80 6.23 3.28
C LEU A 57 -14.79 4.68 3.22
N TYR A 58 -13.61 4.07 3.30
CA TYR A 58 -13.48 2.60 3.22
C TYR A 58 -14.02 1.86 4.44
N GLU A 59 -13.90 2.44 5.63
CA GLU A 59 -14.44 1.86 6.86
C GLU A 59 -15.96 1.98 6.93
N MET A 60 -16.53 3.11 6.47
CA MET A 60 -17.97 3.37 6.55
C MET A 60 -18.77 2.75 5.41
N SER A 61 -18.11 2.32 4.33
CA SER A 61 -18.77 1.85 3.10
C SER A 61 -18.37 0.40 2.78
N PRO A 62 -18.91 -0.59 3.51
CA PRO A 62 -18.58 -2.01 3.28
C PRO A 62 -19.02 -2.49 1.89
N ASP A 63 -20.04 -1.85 1.30
CA ASP A 63 -20.59 -2.18 -0.03
C ASP A 63 -19.76 -1.64 -1.19
N LEU A 64 -18.68 -0.88 -0.93
CA LEU A 64 -17.79 -0.42 -1.99
C LEU A 64 -17.15 -1.60 -2.72
N ASP A 65 -17.16 -1.52 -4.04
CA ASP A 65 -16.46 -2.46 -4.92
C ASP A 65 -14.95 -2.16 -4.87
N LYS A 66 -14.30 -2.70 -3.83
CA LYS A 66 -12.87 -2.50 -3.58
C LYS A 66 -12.02 -3.02 -4.74
N ASP A 67 -12.47 -4.06 -5.44
CA ASP A 67 -11.78 -4.63 -6.59
C ASP A 67 -11.71 -3.64 -7.75
N LYS A 68 -12.82 -2.98 -8.10
CA LYS A 68 -12.81 -1.92 -9.12
C LYS A 68 -11.93 -0.73 -8.72
N ILE A 69 -11.89 -0.40 -7.43
CA ILE A 69 -11.04 0.69 -6.92
C ILE A 69 -9.57 0.34 -7.11
N ILE A 70 -9.17 -0.87 -6.72
CA ILE A 70 -7.80 -1.38 -6.91
C ILE A 70 -7.43 -1.35 -8.39
N GLU A 71 -8.29 -1.88 -9.26
CA GLU A 71 -8.06 -1.90 -10.70
C GLU A 71 -7.82 -0.48 -11.24
N SER A 72 -8.74 0.45 -10.96
CA SER A 72 -8.66 1.83 -11.43
C SER A 72 -7.39 2.55 -10.93
N VAL A 73 -7.07 2.40 -9.65
CA VAL A 73 -5.92 3.08 -9.03
C VAL A 73 -4.60 2.47 -9.51
N CYS A 74 -4.52 1.14 -9.59
CA CYS A 74 -3.31 0.46 -10.05
C CYS A 74 -3.04 0.73 -11.54
N GLU A 75 -4.08 0.79 -12.39
CA GLU A 75 -3.92 1.20 -13.79
C GLU A 75 -3.41 2.63 -13.92
N GLY A 76 -3.93 3.55 -13.11
CA GLY A 76 -3.48 4.94 -13.06
C GLY A 76 -2.02 5.04 -12.65
N LEU A 77 -1.63 4.34 -11.59
CA LEU A 77 -0.26 4.29 -11.11
C LEU A 77 0.68 3.67 -12.17
N ARG A 78 0.38 2.47 -12.66
CA ARG A 78 1.23 1.72 -13.61
C ARG A 78 1.61 2.53 -14.85
N LYS A 79 0.74 3.42 -15.33
CA LYS A 79 1.00 4.28 -16.50
C LYS A 79 2.01 5.41 -16.21
N ASN A 80 2.28 5.70 -14.94
CA ASN A 80 3.01 6.88 -14.48
C ASN A 80 4.26 6.57 -13.64
N ILE A 81 4.53 5.30 -13.31
CA ILE A 81 5.71 4.87 -12.55
C ILE A 81 6.40 3.67 -13.21
N GLU A 82 7.71 3.56 -13.05
CA GLU A 82 8.49 2.47 -13.65
C GLU A 82 8.22 1.12 -12.98
N SER A 83 8.50 0.01 -13.69
CA SER A 83 8.23 -1.34 -13.17
C SER A 83 8.95 -1.64 -11.85
N SER A 84 10.18 -1.14 -11.68
CA SER A 84 10.94 -1.28 -10.43
C SER A 84 10.27 -0.54 -9.27
N GLU A 85 9.68 0.63 -9.53
CA GLU A 85 8.94 1.41 -8.54
C GLU A 85 7.61 0.73 -8.18
N GLN A 86 6.96 0.07 -9.13
CA GLN A 86 5.72 -0.69 -8.88
C GLN A 86 5.95 -1.84 -7.89
N SER A 87 7.00 -2.64 -8.10
CA SER A 87 7.37 -3.72 -7.17
C SER A 87 7.72 -3.18 -5.79
N LEU A 88 8.48 -2.08 -5.72
CA LEU A 88 8.82 -1.43 -4.46
C LEU A 88 7.57 -0.90 -3.73
N LEU A 89 6.62 -0.30 -4.45
CA LEU A 89 5.38 0.19 -3.86
C LEU A 89 4.55 -0.95 -3.26
N LEU A 90 4.43 -2.08 -3.97
CA LEU A 90 3.74 -3.24 -3.42
C LEU A 90 4.40 -3.71 -2.11
N LEU A 91 5.73 -3.81 -2.09
CA LEU A 91 6.46 -4.15 -0.87
C LEU A 91 6.16 -3.14 0.26
N ARG A 92 6.12 -1.83 -0.03
CA ARG A 92 5.75 -0.80 0.96
C ARG A 92 4.33 -0.96 1.49
N PHE A 93 3.36 -1.29 0.65
CA PHE A 93 2.00 -1.58 1.09
C PHE A 93 1.94 -2.81 1.98
N MET A 94 2.71 -3.85 1.67
CA MET A 94 2.79 -5.05 2.51
C MET A 94 3.42 -4.77 3.88
N GLU A 95 4.55 -4.06 3.93
CA GLU A 95 5.18 -3.61 5.18
C GLU A 95 4.22 -2.76 6.02
N PHE A 96 3.51 -1.83 5.38
CA PHE A 96 2.52 -1.00 6.02
C PHE A 96 1.36 -1.84 6.59
N SER A 97 0.77 -2.73 5.81
CA SER A 97 -0.31 -3.61 6.29
C SER A 97 0.14 -4.52 7.44
N ALA A 98 1.39 -5.00 7.42
CA ALA A 98 1.94 -5.90 8.44
C ALA A 98 2.13 -5.26 9.82
N ILE A 99 1.97 -3.94 9.94
CA ILE A 99 1.82 -3.25 11.24
C ILE A 99 0.77 -3.94 12.10
N ASN A 100 -0.34 -4.38 11.49
CA ASN A 100 -1.27 -5.32 12.09
C ASN A 100 -1.12 -6.69 11.40
N ARG A 101 -0.30 -7.56 11.99
CA ARG A 101 0.02 -8.87 11.41
C ARG A 101 -1.21 -9.74 11.16
N GLU A 102 -2.21 -9.70 12.05
CA GLU A 102 -3.46 -10.45 11.85
C GLU A 102 -4.25 -9.91 10.65
N GLY A 103 -4.39 -8.59 10.57
CA GLY A 103 -5.04 -7.91 9.44
C GLY A 103 -4.34 -8.20 8.12
N PHE A 104 -3.01 -8.08 8.08
CA PHE A 104 -2.19 -8.39 6.92
C PHE A 104 -2.43 -9.82 6.39
N LEU A 105 -2.39 -10.82 7.27
CA LEU A 105 -2.59 -12.22 6.87
C LEU A 105 -4.00 -12.51 6.33
N LYS A 106 -5.02 -11.77 6.80
CA LYS A 106 -6.40 -11.89 6.30
C LYS A 106 -6.61 -11.30 4.91
N GLN A 107 -5.72 -10.43 4.45
CA GLN A 107 -5.84 -9.70 3.18
C GLN A 107 -4.87 -10.23 2.12
N GLU A 108 -4.47 -11.50 2.20
CA GLU A 108 -3.49 -12.08 1.29
C GLU A 108 -3.90 -11.97 -0.20
N ASP A 109 -5.17 -12.26 -0.52
CA ASP A 109 -5.72 -12.16 -1.88
C ASP A 109 -5.57 -10.76 -2.49
N LEU A 110 -5.63 -9.71 -1.65
CA LEU A 110 -5.50 -8.34 -2.10
C LEU A 110 -4.10 -8.05 -2.65
N PHE A 111 -3.06 -8.58 -2.00
CA PHE A 111 -1.68 -8.39 -2.47
C PHE A 111 -1.44 -9.11 -3.80
N TYR A 112 -2.04 -10.28 -4.01
CA TYR A 112 -1.99 -10.96 -5.31
C TYR A 112 -2.69 -10.16 -6.42
N LYS A 113 -3.82 -9.49 -6.12
CA LYS A 113 -4.49 -8.62 -7.09
C LYS A 113 -3.60 -7.44 -7.49
N VAL A 114 -3.02 -6.73 -6.53
CA VAL A 114 -2.10 -5.61 -6.82
C VAL A 114 -0.85 -6.10 -7.54
N ALA A 115 -0.30 -7.24 -7.15
CA ALA A 115 0.83 -7.88 -7.83
C ALA A 115 0.54 -8.12 -9.32
N ALA A 116 -0.65 -8.63 -9.66
CA ALA A 116 -1.06 -8.84 -11.04
C ALA A 116 -1.11 -7.53 -11.84
N HIS A 117 -1.53 -6.42 -11.24
CA HIS A 117 -1.51 -5.11 -11.91
C HIS A 117 -0.11 -4.54 -12.08
N PHE A 118 0.78 -4.78 -11.12
CA PHE A 118 2.15 -4.27 -11.07
C PHE A 118 3.17 -5.20 -11.73
N ASN A 119 2.71 -6.27 -12.38
CA ASN A 119 3.56 -7.31 -12.98
C ASN A 119 4.57 -7.92 -12.00
N VAL A 120 4.20 -8.01 -10.72
CA VAL A 120 4.99 -8.70 -9.69
C VAL A 120 4.64 -10.17 -9.73
N THR A 121 5.64 -11.01 -9.91
CA THR A 121 5.47 -12.47 -9.99
C THR A 121 5.11 -13.05 -8.61
N GLY A 122 4.51 -14.25 -8.61
CA GLY A 122 4.24 -14.97 -7.36
C GLY A 122 5.51 -15.30 -6.56
N GLU A 123 6.64 -15.54 -7.24
CA GLU A 123 7.95 -15.74 -6.61
C GLU A 123 8.43 -14.46 -5.90
N GLU A 124 8.37 -13.31 -6.57
CA GLU A 124 8.71 -12.02 -5.95
C GLU A 124 7.79 -11.71 -4.76
N LEU A 125 6.49 -11.95 -4.90
CA LEU A 125 5.53 -11.74 -3.81
C LEU A 125 5.81 -12.65 -2.61
N MET A 126 6.25 -13.89 -2.83
CA MET A 126 6.70 -14.79 -1.77
C MET A 126 7.91 -14.21 -1.03
N HIS A 127 8.90 -13.66 -1.73
CA HIS A 127 10.04 -13.00 -1.09
C HIS A 127 9.61 -11.75 -0.32
N PHE A 128 8.68 -10.96 -0.84
CA PHE A 128 8.14 -9.80 -0.14
C PHE A 128 7.45 -10.22 1.16
N LYS A 129 6.61 -11.26 1.11
CA LYS A 129 5.96 -11.80 2.30
C LYS A 129 6.98 -12.31 3.32
N ALA A 130 8.02 -13.01 2.88
CA ALA A 130 9.09 -13.46 3.77
C ALA A 130 9.83 -12.27 4.42
N PHE A 131 10.19 -11.25 3.63
CA PHE A 131 10.82 -10.04 4.14
C PHE A 131 9.96 -9.31 5.18
N VAL A 132 8.67 -9.17 4.91
CA VAL A 132 7.71 -8.46 5.78
C VAL A 132 7.41 -9.22 7.07
N LEU A 133 7.51 -10.55 7.07
CA LEU A 133 7.15 -11.41 8.19
C LEU A 133 8.35 -11.94 9.00
N ASP A 134 9.55 -11.44 8.71
CA ASP A 134 10.84 -11.92 9.26
C ASP A 134 11.07 -13.42 8.98
N GLY A 135 10.67 -13.87 7.79
CA GLY A 135 10.90 -15.22 7.28
C GLY A 135 12.16 -15.33 6.42
N GLU A 136 12.45 -16.54 5.96
CA GLU A 136 13.63 -16.83 5.14
C GLU A 136 13.25 -17.39 3.77
N THR A 137 14.01 -16.98 2.75
CA THR A 137 14.00 -17.55 1.41
C THR A 137 15.44 -17.54 0.88
N ASP A 138 15.67 -18.04 -0.33
CA ASP A 138 16.96 -17.89 -1.02
C ASP A 138 17.36 -16.41 -1.22
N ARG A 139 16.40 -15.47 -1.21
CA ARG A 139 16.64 -14.03 -1.37
C ARG A 139 16.44 -13.18 -0.10
N VAL A 140 15.95 -13.76 0.99
CA VAL A 140 15.70 -13.06 2.26
C VAL A 140 16.33 -13.87 3.38
N ARG A 141 17.26 -13.25 4.13
CA ARG A 141 17.90 -13.88 5.29
C ARG A 141 17.51 -13.11 6.54
N SER A 142 17.12 -13.84 7.59
CA SER A 142 16.99 -13.25 8.92
C SER A 142 18.40 -13.10 9.53
N PHE A 143 18.67 -11.98 10.19
CA PHE A 143 19.94 -11.71 10.88
C PHE A 143 19.76 -11.75 12.39
#